data_AF-A0A151SP91-F1
#
_entry.id   AF-A0A151SP91-F1
#
_cell.length_a   1.000
_cell.length_b   1.000
_cell.length_c   1.000
_cell.angle_alpha   90.00
_cell.angle_beta   90.00
_cell.angle_gamma   90.00
#
_symmetry.space_group_name_H-M   'P 1'
#
loop_
_entity.id
_entity.type
_entity.pdbx_description
1 polymer ?
#
loop_
_entity_poly.entity_id
_entity_poly.type
_entity_poly.pdbx_seq_one_letter_code
_entity_poly.pdbx_strand_id
1 'polypeptide(L)'
;LIPGPAGLVQATMRNRESENPLPTQQFLSDLNGPAMLVFNSNPWCYAVHYVKSRDLPEVTTLININHNLERVPTVVAFVESMTPTGKGNYTINLKDPTATIGASLHYKVKQHQQYGEDIVVGCVLILKQVIFVV
;
A
#
# COMPACT_ATOMS: atom_id res chain seq x y z
N LEU A 1 -4.11 -21.00 -0.77
CA LEU A 1 -4.25 -20.06 0.36
C LEU A 1 -5.51 -19.24 0.11
N ILE A 2 -6.48 -19.18 1.02
CA ILE A 2 -7.61 -18.25 0.85
C ILE A 2 -7.10 -16.83 1.10
N PRO A 3 -7.31 -15.85 0.21
CA PRO A 3 -6.91 -14.47 0.47
C PRO A 3 -7.89 -13.78 1.43
N GLY A 4 -7.41 -12.77 2.16
CA GLY A 4 -8.25 -11.90 2.98
C GLY A 4 -8.65 -12.46 4.36
N PRO A 5 -9.69 -11.89 5.01
CA PRO A 5 -10.04 -12.20 6.40
C PRO A 5 -10.33 -13.69 6.66
N ALA A 6 -10.98 -14.38 5.73
CA ALA A 6 -11.25 -15.80 5.83
C ALA A 6 -9.96 -16.64 5.82
N GLY A 7 -8.98 -16.24 5.01
CA GLY A 7 -7.64 -16.84 4.99
C GLY A 7 -6.88 -16.64 6.28
N LEU A 8 -6.99 -15.46 6.88
CA LEU A 8 -6.38 -15.14 8.16
C LEU A 8 -6.95 -16.04 9.28
N VAL A 9 -8.28 -16.18 9.32
CA VAL A 9 -8.96 -17.08 10.28
C VAL A 9 -8.48 -18.51 10.08
N GLN A 10 -8.44 -18.99 8.84
CA GLN A 10 -7.97 -20.35 8.52
C GLN A 10 -6.51 -20.56 8.95
N ALA A 11 -5.63 -19.58 8.72
CA ALA A 11 -4.23 -19.63 9.15
C ALA A 11 -4.11 -19.66 10.69
N THR A 12 -4.90 -18.85 11.40
CA THR A 12 -4.91 -18.83 12.87
C THR A 12 -5.43 -20.13 13.47
N MET A 13 -6.43 -20.76 12.86
CA MET A 13 -6.94 -22.07 13.27
C MET A 13 -5.85 -23.14 13.11
N ARG A 14 -5.16 -23.14 11.96
CA ARG A 14 -4.07 -24.08 11.68
C ARG A 14 -2.88 -23.92 12.62
N ASN A 15 -2.53 -22.69 13.01
CA ASN A 15 -1.47 -22.43 14.01
C ASN A 15 -1.84 -23.04 15.36
N ARG A 16 -3.12 -22.96 15.77
CA ARG A 16 -3.62 -23.53 17.04
C ARG A 16 -3.53 -25.06 17.08
N GLU A 17 -3.61 -25.72 15.92
CA GLU A 17 -3.51 -27.17 15.78
C GLU A 17 -2.08 -27.67 15.50
N SER A 18 -1.10 -26.77 15.39
CA SER A 18 0.30 -27.14 15.15
C SER A 18 0.98 -27.72 16.39
N GLU A 19 2.05 -28.50 16.21
CA GLU A 19 2.81 -29.09 17.32
C GLU A 19 3.42 -28.05 18.27
N ASN A 20 3.74 -26.86 17.76
CA ASN A 20 4.30 -25.74 18.52
C ASN A 20 3.54 -24.45 18.18
N PRO A 21 2.34 -24.24 18.73
CA PRO A 21 1.51 -23.10 18.39
C PRO A 21 2.13 -21.81 18.89
N LEU A 22 2.28 -20.82 18.00
CA LEU A 22 2.67 -19.48 18.40
C LEU A 22 1.49 -18.77 19.09
N PRO A 23 1.72 -17.90 20.08
CA PRO A 23 0.68 -17.02 20.60
C PRO A 23 0.00 -16.25 19.46
N THR A 24 -1.32 -16.12 19.47
CA THR A 24 -2.08 -15.52 18.35
C THR A 24 -1.55 -14.14 17.95
N GLN A 25 -1.17 -13.31 18.91
CA GLN A 25 -0.58 -11.99 18.66
C GLN A 25 0.77 -12.09 17.92
N GLN A 26 1.63 -13.02 18.33
CA GLN A 26 2.93 -13.27 17.69
C GLN A 26 2.75 -13.87 16.30
N PHE A 27 1.86 -14.85 16.15
CA PHE A 27 1.55 -15.46 14.86
C PHE A 27 0.99 -14.46 13.84
N LEU A 28 0.08 -13.58 14.28
CA LEU A 28 -0.44 -12.49 13.45
C LEU A 28 0.66 -11.47 13.12
N SER A 29 1.56 -11.20 14.07
CA SER A 29 2.71 -10.32 13.85
C SER A 29 3.73 -10.93 12.90
N ASP A 30 3.89 -12.25 12.86
CA ASP A 30 4.79 -12.94 11.92
C ASP A 30 4.15 -13.06 10.52
N LEU A 31 2.84 -13.31 10.46
CA LEU A 31 2.05 -13.30 9.22
C LEU A 31 2.04 -11.92 8.55
N ASN A 32 1.77 -10.88 9.35
CA ASN A 32 1.77 -9.50 8.87
C ASN A 32 3.16 -8.87 8.91
N GLY A 33 4.13 -9.51 9.56
CA GLY A 33 5.46 -8.95 9.85
C GLY A 33 6.15 -8.47 8.58
N PRO A 34 6.36 -9.33 7.57
CA PRO A 34 6.94 -8.92 6.30
C PRO A 34 6.15 -7.81 5.60
N ALA A 35 4.82 -7.83 5.71
CA ALA A 35 3.93 -6.84 5.09
C ALA A 35 3.91 -5.49 5.84
N MET A 36 4.21 -5.47 7.14
CA MET A 36 4.25 -4.28 7.99
C MET A 36 5.66 -3.70 8.11
N LEU A 37 6.71 -4.50 7.87
CA LEU A 37 8.10 -4.04 7.85
C LEU A 37 8.31 -2.87 6.88
N VAL A 38 7.55 -2.84 5.78
CA VAL A 38 7.61 -1.75 4.81
C VAL A 38 7.23 -0.39 5.41
N PHE A 39 6.34 -0.36 6.39
CA PHE A 39 5.93 0.88 7.07
C PHE A 39 6.92 1.35 8.14
N ASN A 40 7.95 0.54 8.41
CA ASN A 40 9.11 0.94 9.20
C ASN A 40 10.34 1.19 8.32
N SER A 41 10.21 1.07 6.99
CA SER A 41 11.32 1.28 6.06
C SER A 41 11.67 2.77 5.94
N ASN A 42 12.93 3.05 5.61
CA ASN A 42 13.39 4.42 5.38
C ASN A 42 12.53 5.18 4.36
N PRO A 43 12.20 4.63 3.17
CA PRO A 43 11.33 5.33 2.21
C PRO A 43 9.98 5.76 2.79
N TRP A 44 9.33 4.89 3.58
CA TRP A 44 8.06 5.21 4.21
C TRP A 44 8.20 6.30 5.28
N CYS A 45 9.16 6.12 6.19
CA CYS A 45 9.43 7.10 7.24
C CYS A 45 9.77 8.48 6.67
N TYR A 46 10.59 8.53 5.61
CA TYR A 46 10.92 9.78 4.91
C TYR A 46 9.69 10.41 4.26
N ALA A 47 8.83 9.62 3.61
CA ALA A 47 7.62 10.16 2.99
C ALA A 47 6.67 10.78 4.02
N VAL A 48 6.43 10.09 5.14
CA VAL A 48 5.58 10.61 6.24
C VAL A 48 6.20 11.85 6.87
N HIS A 49 7.52 11.86 7.09
CA HIS A 49 8.23 13.03 7.60
C HIS A 49 8.18 14.20 6.62
N TYR A 50 8.32 13.95 5.32
CA TYR A 50 8.24 14.98 4.27
C TYR A 50 6.87 15.65 4.23
N VAL A 51 5.78 14.89 4.36
CA VAL A 51 4.42 15.46 4.44
C VAL A 51 4.31 16.41 5.62
N LYS A 52 4.79 16.00 6.79
CA LYS A 52 4.76 16.80 8.02
C LYS A 52 5.65 18.05 7.92
N SER A 53 6.86 17.93 7.35
CA SER A 53 7.81 19.04 7.29
C SER A 53 7.52 20.08 6.22
N ARG A 54 6.64 19.74 5.27
CA ARG A 54 6.21 20.63 4.17
C ARG A 54 4.83 21.23 4.39
N ASP A 55 4.26 21.08 5.59
CA ASP A 55 2.90 21.52 5.94
C ASP A 55 1.86 21.06 4.90
N LEU A 56 2.03 19.85 4.36
CA LEU A 56 1.04 19.27 3.46
C LEU A 56 -0.23 18.89 4.24
N PRO A 57 -1.41 18.89 3.60
CA PRO A 57 -2.63 18.43 4.23
C PRO A 57 -2.50 17.03 4.81
N GLU A 58 -3.27 16.76 5.86
CA GLU A 58 -3.28 15.47 6.56
C GLU A 58 -3.44 14.30 5.58
N VAL A 59 -2.66 13.25 5.83
CA VAL A 59 -2.68 12.04 5.00
C VAL A 59 -4.01 11.32 5.21
N THR A 60 -4.80 11.21 4.16
CA THR A 60 -5.98 10.36 4.15
C THR A 60 -5.54 8.92 3.94
N THR A 61 -5.92 8.04 4.86
CA THR A 61 -5.67 6.59 4.74
C THR A 61 -6.51 5.99 3.63
N LEU A 62 -6.01 4.93 2.99
CA LEU A 62 -6.65 4.31 1.84
C LEU A 62 -8.06 3.79 2.16
N ILE A 63 -8.27 3.24 3.36
CA ILE A 63 -9.61 2.76 3.80
C ILE A 63 -10.65 3.89 3.92
N ASN A 64 -10.20 5.13 4.11
CA ASN A 64 -11.06 6.30 4.30
C ASN A 64 -11.29 7.08 3.00
N ILE A 65 -10.73 6.64 1.87
CA ILE A 65 -10.99 7.29 0.58
C ILE A 65 -12.42 6.95 0.15
N ASN A 66 -13.30 7.93 0.24
CA ASN A 66 -14.71 7.77 -0.15
C ASN A 66 -14.85 7.67 -1.67
N HIS A 67 -15.85 6.92 -2.13
CA HIS A 67 -16.17 6.69 -3.54
C HIS A 67 -17.09 7.78 -4.13
N ASN A 68 -17.18 8.94 -3.46
CA ASN A 68 -18.08 10.04 -3.81
C ASN A 68 -17.49 11.04 -4.83
N LEU A 69 -16.42 10.66 -5.54
CA LEU A 69 -15.67 11.50 -6.49
C LEU A 69 -15.02 12.76 -5.88
N GLU A 70 -15.03 12.89 -4.55
CA GLU A 70 -14.37 13.99 -3.86
C GLU A 70 -12.85 13.78 -3.85
N ARG A 71 -12.11 14.87 -4.06
CA ARG A 71 -10.64 14.83 -4.02
C ARG A 71 -10.17 14.78 -2.58
N VAL A 72 -9.50 13.71 -2.21
CA VAL A 72 -8.75 13.67 -0.95
C VAL A 72 -7.40 14.37 -1.15
N PRO A 73 -6.95 15.17 -0.16
CA PRO A 73 -5.90 16.14 -0.40
C PRO A 73 -4.50 15.51 -0.53
N THR A 74 -4.17 14.53 0.33
CA THR A 74 -2.88 13.84 0.35
C THR A 74 -3.06 12.36 0.66
N VAL A 75 -2.39 11.48 -0.09
CA VAL A 75 -2.29 10.04 0.18
C VAL A 75 -0.81 9.63 0.13
N VAL A 76 -0.38 8.80 1.08
CA VAL A 76 0.94 8.18 1.06
C VAL A 76 0.77 6.67 0.90
N ALA A 77 1.33 6.09 -0.15
CA ALA A 77 1.14 4.68 -0.45
C ALA A 77 2.41 4.02 -0.99
N PHE A 78 2.64 2.78 -0.56
CA PHE A 78 3.68 1.90 -1.04
C PHE A 78 3.24 1.16 -2.30
N VAL A 79 4.13 1.03 -3.29
CA VAL A 79 3.88 0.22 -4.49
C VAL A 79 4.21 -1.24 -4.21
N GLU A 80 3.18 -2.04 -3.94
CA GLU A 80 3.29 -3.47 -3.59
C GLU A 80 3.55 -4.34 -4.83
N SER A 81 2.91 -4.03 -5.94
CA SER A 81 3.13 -4.73 -7.21
C SER A 81 2.91 -3.80 -8.39
N MET A 82 3.52 -4.14 -9.53
CA MET A 82 3.38 -3.43 -10.78
C MET A 82 3.43 -4.41 -11.95
N THR A 83 2.36 -4.48 -12.74
CA THR A 83 2.19 -5.40 -13.86
C THR A 83 1.94 -4.62 -15.15
N PRO A 84 2.76 -4.77 -16.20
CA PRO A 84 2.50 -4.14 -17.49
C PRO A 84 1.17 -4.65 -18.09
N THR A 85 0.31 -3.74 -18.56
CA THR A 85 -0.97 -4.10 -19.21
C THR A 85 -0.94 -3.92 -20.74
N GLY A 86 0.01 -3.14 -21.26
CA GLY A 86 0.18 -2.87 -22.70
C GLY A 86 0.28 -1.36 -23.00
N LYS A 87 0.87 -1.00 -24.15
CA LYS A 87 1.14 0.40 -24.55
C LYS A 87 1.91 1.22 -23.49
N GLY A 88 2.73 0.54 -22.67
CA GLY A 88 3.51 1.15 -21.59
C GLY A 88 2.72 1.51 -20.32
N ASN A 89 1.44 1.14 -20.22
CA ASN A 89 0.68 1.30 -18.98
C ASN A 89 0.95 0.13 -18.02
N TYR A 90 0.67 0.36 -16.74
CA TYR A 90 0.79 -0.65 -15.69
C TYR A 90 -0.46 -0.68 -14.82
N THR A 91 -0.84 -1.86 -14.36
CA THR A 91 -1.67 -2.00 -13.16
C THR A 91 -0.73 -2.04 -11.96
N ILE A 92 -1.02 -1.26 -10.93
CA ILE A 92 -0.26 -1.23 -9.69
C ILE A 92 -1.17 -1.55 -8.51
N ASN A 93 -0.62 -2.19 -7.48
CA ASN A 93 -1.26 -2.28 -6.17
C ASN A 93 -0.58 -1.28 -5.22
N LEU A 94 -1.37 -0.38 -4.67
CA LEU A 94 -0.95 0.61 -3.70
C LEU A 94 -1.39 0.18 -2.30
N LYS A 95 -0.50 0.34 -1.32
CA LYS A 95 -0.72 -0.14 0.03
C LYS A 95 -0.36 0.91 1.07
N ASP A 96 -1.19 1.02 2.10
CA ASP A 96 -0.91 1.75 3.33
C ASP A 96 -1.18 0.82 4.54
N PRO A 97 -0.97 1.27 5.78
CA PRO A 97 -1.24 0.43 6.96
C PRO A 97 -2.69 -0.01 7.11
N THR A 98 -3.63 0.56 6.35
CA THR A 98 -5.06 0.34 6.48
C THR A 98 -5.64 -0.54 5.38
N ALA A 99 -5.13 -0.46 4.15
CA ALA A 99 -5.66 -1.20 3.01
C ALA A 99 -4.64 -1.37 1.87
N THR A 100 -4.97 -2.29 0.96
CA THR A 100 -4.37 -2.37 -0.39
C THR A 100 -5.46 -2.02 -1.40
N ILE A 101 -5.15 -1.14 -2.36
CA ILE A 101 -6.03 -0.77 -3.47
C ILE A 101 -5.34 -1.02 -4.82
N GLY A 102 -6.12 -1.41 -5.83
CA GLY A 102 -5.65 -1.46 -7.21
C GLY A 102 -5.73 -0.08 -7.87
N ALA A 103 -4.75 0.25 -8.71
CA ALA A 103 -4.74 1.47 -9.50
C ALA A 103 -4.12 1.24 -10.89
N SER A 104 -4.40 2.16 -11.81
CA SER A 104 -3.76 2.19 -13.13
C SER A 104 -2.70 3.29 -13.19
N LEU A 105 -1.48 2.93 -13.57
CA LEU A 105 -0.40 3.85 -13.84
C LEU A 105 -0.32 4.11 -15.35
N HIS A 106 -0.68 5.33 -15.75
CA HIS A 106 -0.62 5.75 -17.14
C HIS A 106 0.84 5.91 -17.61
N TYR A 107 1.16 5.45 -18.83
CA TYR A 107 2.54 5.42 -19.35
C TYR A 107 3.26 6.78 -19.29
N LYS A 108 2.54 7.89 -19.48
CA LYS A 108 3.10 9.26 -19.38
C LYS A 108 3.67 9.57 -17.99
N VAL A 109 3.10 9.00 -16.93
CA VAL A 109 3.61 9.15 -15.58
C VAL A 109 4.96 8.42 -15.46
N LYS A 110 5.06 7.21 -16.04
CA LYS A 110 6.30 6.44 -16.08
C LYS A 110 7.38 7.06 -16.99
N GLN A 111 6.99 7.86 -17.98
CA GLN A 111 7.90 8.61 -18.86
C GLN A 111 8.28 10.00 -18.31
N HIS A 112 7.78 10.39 -17.14
CA HIS A 112 8.09 11.71 -16.59
C HIS A 112 9.59 11.82 -16.27
N GLN A 113 10.26 12.84 -16.78
CA GLN A 113 11.74 12.96 -16.70
C GLN A 113 12.28 13.01 -15.27
N GLN A 114 11.52 13.58 -14.34
CA GLN A 114 12.00 13.80 -12.96
C GLN A 114 11.84 12.59 -12.04
N TYR A 115 10.84 11.73 -12.26
CA TYR A 115 10.46 10.70 -11.29
C TYR A 115 9.96 9.41 -11.93
N GLY A 116 9.81 9.38 -13.25
CA GLY A 116 9.23 8.25 -13.97
C GLY A 116 10.05 6.98 -13.76
N GLU A 117 11.37 7.08 -13.80
CA GLU A 117 12.27 5.94 -13.56
C GLU A 117 12.16 5.40 -12.13
N ASP A 118 11.96 6.29 -11.15
CA ASP A 118 11.86 5.95 -9.72
C ASP A 118 10.54 5.27 -9.32
N ILE A 119 9.50 5.33 -10.16
CA ILE A 119 8.22 4.63 -9.89
C ILE A 119 8.40 3.13 -10.14
N VAL A 120 8.83 2.39 -9.12
CA VAL A 120 9.07 0.94 -9.17
C VAL A 120 8.39 0.23 -8.00
N VAL A 121 8.29 -1.10 -8.07
CA VAL A 121 7.90 -1.90 -6.91
C VAL A 121 8.88 -1.62 -5.77
N GLY A 122 8.36 -1.34 -4.58
CA GLY A 122 9.19 -0.95 -3.44
C GLY A 122 9.24 0.56 -3.16
N CYS A 123 8.80 1.41 -4.09
CA CYS A 123 8.78 2.86 -3.86
C CYS A 123 7.57 3.29 -3.02
N VAL A 124 7.67 4.49 -2.43
CA VAL A 124 6.57 5.14 -1.72
C VAL A 124 6.17 6.40 -2.48
N LEU A 125 4.89 6.50 -2.82
CA LEU A 125 4.31 7.62 -3.54
C LEU A 125 3.61 8.55 -2.56
N ILE A 126 3.85 9.85 -2.73
CA ILE A 126 3.05 10.91 -2.11
C ILE A 126 2.17 11.49 -3.20
N LEU A 127 0.89 11.16 -3.16
CA LEU A 127 -0.10 11.59 -4.13
C LEU A 127 -0.89 12.76 -3.57
N LYS A 128 -1.18 13.75 -4.41
CA LYS A 128 -2.01 14.92 -4.06
C LYS A 128 -3.26 14.93 -4.91
N GLN A 129 -4.36 15.47 -4.36
CA GLN A 129 -5.61 15.69 -5.10
C GLN A 129 -6.14 14.39 -5.73
N VAL A 130 -6.23 13.34 -4.91
CA VAL A 130 -6.56 11.97 -5.35
C VAL A 130 -8.06 11.81 -5.45
N ILE A 131 -8.54 11.24 -6.56
CA ILE A 131 -9.92 10.78 -6.73
C ILE A 131 -9.90 9.27 -6.86
N PHE A 132 -10.84 8.61 -6.17
CA PHE A 132 -11.13 7.21 -6.40
C PHE A 132 -12.35 7.09 -7.33
N VAL A 133 -12.19 6.34 -8.42
CA VAL A 133 -13.27 6.05 -9.37
C VAL A 133 -13.56 4.56 -9.28
N VAL A 134 -14.82 4.21 -9.03
CA VAL A 134 -15.34 2.84 -9.00
C VAL A 134 -15.80 2.43 -10.39
#